data_AF-A0AA96JBI5-F1
#
_entry.id   AF-A0AA96JBI5-F1
#
_cell.length_a   1.000
_cell.length_b   1.000
_cell.length_c   1.000
_cell.angle_alpha   90.00
_cell.angle_beta   90.00
_cell.angle_gamma   90.00
#
_symmetry.space_group_name_H-M   'P 1'
#
loop_
_entity.id
_entity.type
_entity.pdbx_description
1 polymer ?
#
loop_
_entity_poly.entity_id
_entity_poly.type
_entity_poly.pdbx_seq_one_letter_code
_entity_poly.pdbx_strand_id
1 'polypeptide(L)'
;MDGPKRGGGEIITGLLIALIGAPVAGVPLAFLGLQSGAVALVVLGAIAAIVLFWWGVWRAVTGARIYLHTTETAALIAIHGADAVARLDAGE
;
A
#
# COMPACT_ATOMS: atom_id res chain seq x y z
N MET A 1 -23.73 -0.44 -1.08
CA MET A 1 -22.79 -1.57 -0.96
C MET A 1 -21.40 -0.96 -0.94
N ASP A 2 -20.91 -0.63 0.25
CA ASP A 2 -19.64 0.07 0.43
C ASP A 2 -18.50 -0.90 0.19
N GLY A 3 -18.09 -1.01 -1.07
CA GLY A 3 -16.87 -1.72 -1.43
C GLY A 3 -15.71 -1.09 -0.62
N PRO A 4 -14.86 -1.89 0.02
CA PRO A 4 -13.75 -1.36 0.79
C PRO A 4 -12.98 -0.37 -0.08
N LYS A 5 -12.82 0.86 0.43
CA LYS A 5 -11.98 1.94 -0.10
C LYS A 5 -10.81 1.33 -0.88
N ARG A 6 -10.93 1.25 -2.21
CA ARG A 6 -10.14 0.31 -3.04
C ARG A 6 -8.62 0.50 -2.87
N GLY A 7 -8.18 1.74 -2.62
CA GLY A 7 -6.78 2.06 -2.32
C GLY A 7 -6.32 1.75 -0.88
N GLY A 8 -7.21 1.78 0.11
CA GLY A 8 -6.85 1.55 1.52
C GLY A 8 -6.36 0.12 1.80
N GLY A 9 -7.00 -0.88 1.18
CA GLY A 9 -6.58 -2.27 1.28
C GLY A 9 -5.21 -2.53 0.65
N GLU A 10 -4.89 -1.84 -0.44
CA GLU A 10 -3.58 -1.92 -1.11
C GLU A 10 -2.47 -1.25 -0.32
N ILE A 11 -2.75 -0.14 0.37
CA ILE A 11 -1.81 0.50 1.30
C ILE A 11 -1.44 -0.48 2.42
N ILE A 12 -2.44 -1.03 3.11
CA ILE A 12 -2.23 -1.94 4.25
C ILE A 12 -1.50 -3.20 3.78
N THR A 13 -1.96 -3.82 2.69
CA THR A 13 -1.34 -5.04 2.16
C THR A 13 0.10 -4.79 1.69
N GLY A 14 0.34 -3.67 1.00
CA GLY A 14 1.69 -3.28 0.58
C GLY A 14 2.64 -3.07 1.77
N LEU A 15 2.18 -2.38 2.82
CA LEU A 15 2.95 -2.19 4.04
C LEU A 15 3.20 -3.50 4.79
N LEU A 16 2.22 -4.40 4.88
CA LEU A 16 2.39 -5.71 5.50
C LEU A 16 3.41 -6.56 4.75
N ILE A 17 3.37 -6.57 3.40
CA ILE A 17 4.38 -7.26 2.59
C ILE A 17 5.77 -6.65 2.84
N ALA A 18 5.88 -5.31 2.81
CA ALA A 18 7.17 -4.65 2.92
C ALA A 18 7.80 -4.78 4.31
N LEU A 19 7.01 -4.62 5.38
CA LEU A 19 7.55 -4.52 6.74
C LEU A 19 7.50 -5.84 7.51
N ILE A 20 6.65 -6.78 7.10
CA ILE A 20 6.52 -8.09 7.77
C ILE A 20 6.91 -9.20 6.81
N GLY A 21 6.33 -9.24 5.61
CA GLY A 21 6.59 -10.30 4.62
C GLY A 21 8.07 -10.40 4.22
N ALA A 22 8.71 -9.26 3.94
CA ALA A 22 10.11 -9.23 3.53
C ALA A 22 11.08 -9.74 4.63
N PRO A 23 11.02 -9.26 5.89
CA PRO A 23 11.82 -9.85 6.97
C PRO A 23 11.54 -11.33 7.20
N VAL A 24 10.27 -11.73 7.21
CA VAL A 24 9.86 -13.13 7.45
C VAL A 24 10.40 -14.06 6.36
N ALA A 25 10.52 -13.60 5.11
CA ALA A 25 11.10 -14.39 4.02
C ALA A 25 12.63 -14.39 4.04
N GLY A 26 13.27 -13.25 4.30
CA GLY A 26 14.73 -13.12 4.19
C GLY A 26 15.52 -13.59 5.41
N VAL A 27 15.02 -13.32 6.62
CA VAL A 27 15.73 -13.64 7.87
C VAL A 27 15.98 -15.13 8.06
N PRO A 28 15.03 -16.05 7.80
CA PRO A 28 15.28 -17.48 7.94
C PRO A 28 16.36 -17.99 6.98
N LEU A 29 16.33 -17.53 5.72
CA LEU A 29 17.34 -17.89 4.72
C LEU A 29 18.72 -17.38 5.11
N ALA A 30 18.80 -16.13 5.58
CA ALA A 30 20.04 -15.54 6.07
C ALA A 30 20.57 -16.26 7.33
N PHE A 31 19.69 -16.61 8.26
CA PHE A 31 20.05 -17.34 9.47
C PHE A 31 20.58 -18.74 9.15
N LEU A 32 19.92 -19.48 8.27
CA LEU A 32 20.39 -20.79 7.80
C LEU A 32 21.74 -20.68 7.06
N GLY A 33 21.93 -19.63 6.26
CA GLY A 33 23.20 -19.35 5.60
C GLY A 33 24.34 -19.08 6.59
N LEU A 34 24.08 -18.30 7.63
CA LEU A 34 25.07 -18.01 8.69
C LEU A 34 25.42 -19.27 9.49
N GLN A 35 24.43 -20.10 9.85
CA GLN A 35 24.62 -21.35 10.57
C GLN A 35 25.44 -22.38 9.79
N SER A 36 25.22 -22.47 8.47
CA SER A 36 25.88 -23.45 7.61
C SER A 36 27.18 -22.95 6.97
N GLY A 37 27.55 -21.68 7.19
CA GLY A 37 28.66 -21.03 6.49
C GLY A 37 28.40 -20.76 5.00
N ALA A 38 27.17 -21.00 4.52
CA ALA A 38 26.78 -20.81 3.14
C ALA A 38 26.43 -19.33 2.85
N VAL A 39 27.46 -18.54 2.51
CA VAL A 39 27.32 -17.11 2.17
C VAL A 39 26.28 -16.87 1.07
N ALA A 40 26.16 -17.78 0.10
CA ALA A 40 25.17 -17.68 -0.97
C ALA A 40 23.72 -17.62 -0.44
N LEU A 41 23.39 -18.36 0.61
CA LEU A 41 22.05 -18.33 1.23
C LEU A 41 21.79 -17.01 1.96
N VAL A 42 22.82 -16.40 2.54
CA VAL A 42 22.73 -15.07 3.16
C VAL A 42 22.40 -14.01 2.11
N VAL A 43 23.11 -14.05 0.98
CA VAL A 43 22.89 -13.14 -0.14
C VAL A 43 21.51 -13.35 -0.75
N LEU A 44 21.08 -14.60 -0.96
CA LEU A 44 19.74 -14.90 -1.48
C LEU A 44 18.63 -14.43 -0.52
N GLY A 45 18.80 -14.63 0.78
CA GLY A 45 17.86 -14.13 1.80
C GLY A 45 17.75 -12.61 1.79
N ALA A 46 18.89 -11.90 1.66
CA ALA A 46 18.92 -10.45 1.55
C ALA A 46 18.24 -9.96 0.26
N ILE A 47 18.53 -10.59 -0.89
CA ILE A 47 17.90 -10.24 -2.18
C ILE A 47 16.39 -10.46 -2.10
N ALA A 48 15.94 -11.61 -1.58
CA ALA A 48 14.52 -11.90 -1.44
C ALA A 48 13.79 -10.87 -0.57
N ALA A 49 14.38 -10.48 0.57
CA ALA A 49 13.84 -9.43 1.43
C ALA A 49 13.75 -8.08 0.70
N ILE A 50 14.82 -7.68 -0.01
CA ILE A 50 14.84 -6.40 -0.75
C ILE A 50 13.76 -6.37 -1.83
N VAL A 51 13.61 -7.47 -2.59
CA VAL A 51 12.59 -7.57 -3.65
C VAL A 51 11.18 -7.47 -3.06
N LEU A 52 10.90 -8.21 -1.99
CA LEU A 52 9.60 -8.17 -1.32
C LEU A 52 9.31 -6.80 -0.70
N PHE A 53 10.33 -6.14 -0.14
CA PHE A 53 10.23 -4.79 0.40
C PHE A 53 9.80 -3.81 -0.69
N TRP A 54 10.52 -3.76 -1.81
CA TRP A 54 10.20 -2.86 -2.91
C TRP A 54 8.85 -3.16 -3.55
N TRP A 55 8.50 -4.44 -3.67
CA TRP A 55 7.19 -4.84 -4.19
C TRP A 55 6.04 -4.39 -3.27
N GLY A 56 6.21 -4.54 -1.95
CA GLY A 56 5.25 -4.05 -0.97
C GLY A 56 5.12 -2.52 -0.99
N VAL A 57 6.24 -1.79 -1.06
CA VAL A 57 6.25 -0.32 -1.18
C VAL A 57 5.55 0.13 -2.46
N TRP A 58 5.85 -0.48 -3.60
CA TRP A 58 5.20 -0.15 -4.88
C TRP A 58 3.68 -0.31 -4.79
N ARG A 59 3.23 -1.42 -4.19
CA ARG A 59 1.80 -1.69 -3.98
C ARG A 59 1.18 -0.66 -3.03
N ALA A 60 1.86 -0.30 -1.95
CA ALA A 60 1.37 0.70 -1.01
C ALA A 60 1.25 2.09 -1.64
N VAL A 61 2.24 2.51 -2.45
CA VAL A 61 2.22 3.77 -3.19
C VAL A 61 1.08 3.79 -4.22
N THR A 62 0.87 2.68 -4.93
CA THR A 62 -0.23 2.55 -5.89
C THR A 62 -1.58 2.69 -5.19
N GLY A 63 -1.77 1.98 -4.06
CA GLY A 63 -2.95 2.10 -3.22
C GLY A 63 -3.18 3.52 -2.69
N ALA A 64 -2.11 4.19 -2.27
CA ALA A 64 -2.17 5.57 -1.79
C ALA A 64 -2.62 6.55 -2.88
N ARG A 65 -2.12 6.40 -4.11
CA ARG A 65 -2.55 7.21 -5.25
C ARG A 65 -4.04 7.03 -5.55
N ILE A 66 -4.52 5.78 -5.57
CA ILE A 66 -5.95 5.48 -5.78
C ILE A 66 -6.80 6.06 -4.67
N TYR A 67 -6.34 5.94 -3.42
CA TYR A 67 -7.05 6.45 -2.24
C TYR A 67 -7.19 7.97 -2.27
N LEU A 68 -6.11 8.69 -2.59
CA LEU A 68 -6.11 10.15 -2.69
C LEU A 68 -7.03 10.62 -3.82
N HIS A 69 -6.91 10.05 -5.02
CA HIS A 69 -7.78 10.41 -6.15
C HIS A 69 -9.26 10.21 -5.83
N THR A 70 -9.60 9.09 -5.17
CA THR A 70 -10.99 8.81 -4.76
C THR A 70 -11.48 9.85 -3.74
N THR A 71 -10.62 10.25 -2.80
CA THR A 71 -10.95 11.23 -1.77
C THR A 71 -11.12 12.64 -2.36
N GLU A 72 -10.24 13.05 -3.27
CA GLU A 72 -10.35 14.31 -4.01
C GLU A 72 -11.63 14.36 -4.84
N THR A 73 -11.95 13.27 -5.54
CA THR A 73 -13.19 13.17 -6.32
C THR A 73 -14.42 13.28 -5.41
N ALA A 74 -14.41 12.59 -4.26
CA ALA A 74 -15.50 12.67 -3.29
C ALA A 74 -15.67 14.08 -2.71
N ALA A 75 -14.55 14.77 -2.42
CA ALA A 75 -14.57 16.15 -1.94
C ALA A 75 -15.13 17.12 -2.99
N LEU A 76 -14.72 16.96 -4.26
CA LEU A 76 -15.24 17.78 -5.37
C LEU A 76 -16.75 17.58 -5.58
N ILE A 77 -17.24 16.33 -5.51
CA ILE A 77 -18.68 16.03 -5.59
C ILE A 77 -19.43 16.66 -4.41
N ALA A 78 -18.89 16.59 -3.20
CA ALA A 78 -19.50 17.19 -2.02
C ALA A 78 -19.61 18.72 -2.16
N ILE A 79 -18.58 19.38 -2.68
CA ILE A 79 -18.59 20.83 -2.92
C ILE A 79 -19.63 21.20 -3.99
N HIS A 80 -19.66 20.49 -5.13
CA HIS A 80 -20.65 20.77 -6.18
C HIS A 80 -22.08 20.47 -5.73
N GLY A 81 -22.29 19.42 -4.93
CA GLY A 81 -23.58 19.10 -4.34
C GLY A 81 -24.03 20.19 -3.35
N ALA A 82 -23.11 20.69 -2.52
CA ALA A 82 -23.40 21.80 -1.61
C ALA A 82 -23.72 23.10 -2.38
N ASP A 83 -22.99 23.40 -3.47
CA ASP A 83 -23.25 24.58 -4.31
C ASP A 83 -24.62 24.48 -5.02
N ALA A 84 -24.98 23.28 -5.50
CA ALA A 84 -26.29 23.04 -6.09
C ALA A 84 -27.44 23.22 -5.07
N VAL A 85 -27.27 22.76 -3.83
CA VAL A 85 -28.25 22.98 -2.76
C VAL A 85 -28.32 24.46 -2.39
N ALA A 86 -27.18 25.15 -2.31
CA ALA A 86 -27.14 26.59 -2.01
C ALA A 86 -27.84 27.44 -3.08
N ARG A 87 -27.74 27.09 -4.36
CA ARG A 87 -28.45 27.77 -5.46
C ARG A 87 -29.96 27.57 -5.40
N LEU A 88 -30.40 26.34 -5.11
CA LEU A 88 -31.83 26.04 -4.89
C LEU A 88 -32.40 26.82 -3.70
N ASP A 89 -31.64 26.97 -2.62
CA ASP A 89 -32.07 27.73 -1.44
C ASP A 89 -32.06 29.26 -1.68
N ALA A 90 -31.21 29.72 -2.61
CA ALA A 90 -31.18 31.11 -3.06
C ALA A 90 -32.32 31.48 -4.04
N GLY A 91 -33.12 30.50 -4.48
CA GLY A 91 -34.30 30.72 -5.33
C GLY A 91 -34.00 30.92 -6.82
N GLU A 92 -32.82 30.49 -7.28
CA GLU A 92 -32.53 30.24 -8.71
C GLU A 92 -33.06 28.86 -9.14
#